data_AF-A0A820L0Y6-F1
#
_entry.id   AF-A0A820L0Y6-F1
#
_cell.length_a   1.000
_cell.length_b   1.000
_cell.length_c   1.000
_cell.angle_alpha   90.00
_cell.angle_beta   90.00
_cell.angle_gamma   90.00
#
_symmetry.space_group_name_H-M   'P 1'
#
loop_
_entity.id
_entity.type
_entity.pdbx_description
1 polymer ?
#
loop_
_entity_poly.entity_id
_entity_poly.type
_entity_poly.pdbx_seq_one_letter_code
_entity_poly.pdbx_strand_id
1 'polypeptide(L)'
;VVNFSTSVLETAKRLSKWCIVIVVENRLDNIKVTENIFFLNATIQNELAKISPFYKASLLYAKQHHIVQKNLGYLWAVLHGAIMIWDFDNDNELIVNESTFSTSLNETMEVLTVPNHNSTLFNPYPFFVSNPKKLWPRGYPSQSISDSSKQIISTQTLRGLWPAQNIGLIHSLSECQVDLDSVYKSVVPGFPLRFQKISNDRNKDVKLIAPRRTFSPYNKQSALPLRP
;
A
#
# COMPACT_ATOMS: atom_id res chain seq x y z
N VAL A 1 14.35 -17.49 12.61
CA VAL A 1 13.04 -18.05 12.21
C VAL A 1 12.23 -16.91 11.64
N VAL A 2 11.91 -16.92 10.35
CA VAL A 2 11.00 -15.92 9.78
C VAL A 2 9.61 -16.27 10.32
N ASN A 3 9.11 -15.48 11.27
CA ASN A 3 7.80 -15.71 11.85
C ASN A 3 6.78 -15.18 10.85
N PHE A 4 6.07 -16.08 10.18
CA PHE A 4 4.97 -15.69 9.30
C PHE A 4 3.84 -15.15 10.16
N SER A 5 3.37 -13.94 9.89
CA SER A 5 2.28 -13.39 10.68
C SER A 5 0.98 -14.10 10.32
N THR A 6 0.09 -14.23 11.30
CA THR A 6 -1.30 -14.65 11.06
C THR A 6 -1.98 -13.74 10.03
N SER A 7 -1.60 -12.46 9.96
CA SER A 7 -2.15 -11.45 9.05
C SER A 7 -1.98 -11.82 7.57
N VAL A 8 -0.83 -12.39 7.17
CA VAL A 8 -0.63 -12.79 5.77
C VAL A 8 -1.42 -14.06 5.44
N LEU A 9 -1.56 -15.02 6.38
CA LEU A 9 -2.43 -16.20 6.17
C LEU A 9 -3.88 -15.77 5.98
N GLU A 10 -4.39 -14.87 6.81
CA GLU A 10 -5.76 -14.38 6.70
C GLU A 10 -5.98 -13.61 5.40
N THR A 11 -5.00 -12.80 4.99
CA THR A 11 -5.00 -12.12 3.70
C THR A 11 -5.04 -13.13 2.54
N ALA A 12 -4.23 -14.19 2.60
CA ALA A 12 -4.20 -15.24 1.59
C ALA A 12 -5.52 -15.97 1.42
N LYS A 13 -6.22 -16.24 2.54
CA LYS A 13 -7.57 -16.83 2.52
C LYS A 13 -8.59 -15.91 1.84
N ARG A 14 -8.51 -14.59 2.08
CA ARG A 14 -9.41 -13.60 1.48
C ARG A 14 -9.13 -13.34 0.01
N LEU A 15 -7.89 -13.51 -0.42
CA LEU A 15 -7.45 -13.31 -1.80
C LEU A 15 -7.14 -14.64 -2.50
N SER A 16 -8.09 -15.58 -2.47
CA SER A 16 -7.86 -16.95 -2.95
C SER A 16 -7.46 -17.05 -4.43
N LYS A 17 -7.82 -16.07 -5.28
CA LYS A 17 -7.40 -16.03 -6.69
C LYS A 17 -6.10 -15.26 -6.94
N TRP A 18 -5.52 -14.64 -5.91
CA TRP A 18 -4.24 -13.94 -6.01
C TRP A 18 -3.10 -14.85 -5.62
N CYS A 19 -1.99 -14.78 -6.37
CA CYS A 19 -0.72 -15.36 -5.95
C CYS A 19 -0.01 -14.39 -4.98
N ILE A 20 0.24 -14.84 -3.75
CA ILE A 20 0.99 -14.08 -2.76
C ILE A 20 2.44 -14.55 -2.76
N VAL A 21 3.34 -13.66 -3.16
CA VAL A 21 4.77 -13.94 -3.23
C VAL A 21 5.46 -13.44 -1.97
N ILE A 22 6.07 -14.35 -1.23
CA ILE A 22 6.82 -14.01 -0.02
C ILE A 22 8.30 -14.24 -0.29
N VAL A 23 9.06 -13.15 -0.26
CA VAL A 23 10.52 -13.19 -0.40
C VAL A 23 11.14 -13.60 0.93
N VAL A 24 11.83 -14.74 0.94
CA VAL A 24 12.45 -15.30 2.15
C VAL A 24 13.84 -15.83 1.84
N GLU A 25 14.76 -15.78 2.79
CA GLU A 25 16.09 -16.36 2.60
C GLU A 25 16.10 -17.87 2.92
N ASN A 26 15.45 -18.27 4.02
CA ASN A 26 15.42 -19.66 4.47
C ASN A 26 14.09 -20.33 4.13
N ARG A 27 14.14 -21.65 3.93
CA ARG A 27 12.93 -22.47 3.80
C ARG A 27 12.14 -22.42 5.12
N LEU A 28 10.83 -22.24 4.99
CA LEU A 28 9.88 -22.36 6.08
C LEU A 28 9.39 -23.81 6.12
N ASP A 29 10.26 -24.71 6.55
CA ASP A 29 9.86 -26.10 6.74
C ASP A 29 8.83 -26.13 7.89
N ASN A 30 7.69 -26.80 7.66
CA ASN A 30 6.58 -27.03 8.61
C ASN A 30 5.44 -25.98 8.69
N ILE A 31 5.33 -25.02 7.77
CA ILE A 31 4.14 -24.14 7.74
C ILE A 31 3.08 -24.68 6.78
N LYS A 32 1.90 -25.00 7.31
CA LYS A 32 0.71 -25.24 6.48
C LYS A 32 0.27 -23.90 5.87
N VAL A 33 0.56 -23.71 4.59
CA VAL A 33 0.12 -22.55 3.81
C VAL A 33 -1.04 -22.90 2.90
N THR A 34 -1.76 -21.86 2.46
CA THR A 34 -2.74 -21.98 1.38
C THR A 34 -2.02 -22.17 0.03
N GLU A 35 -2.70 -22.76 -0.95
CA GLU A 35 -2.12 -23.08 -2.28
C GLU A 35 -1.71 -21.83 -3.06
N ASN A 36 -2.28 -20.67 -2.73
CA ASN A 36 -2.02 -19.40 -3.39
C ASN A 36 -0.83 -18.62 -2.80
N ILE A 37 -0.06 -19.23 -1.90
CA ILE A 37 1.18 -18.65 -1.35
C ILE A 37 2.40 -19.27 -2.05
N PHE A 38 3.27 -18.41 -2.59
CA PHE A 38 4.54 -18.79 -3.21
C PHE A 38 5.73 -18.25 -2.42
N PHE A 39 6.61 -19.13 -1.98
CA PHE A 39 7.85 -18.75 -1.29
C PHE A 39 8.99 -18.56 -2.28
N LEU A 40 9.37 -17.31 -2.52
CA LEU A 40 10.56 -16.96 -3.28
C LEU A 40 11.80 -17.12 -2.39
N ASN A 41 12.21 -18.36 -2.17
CA ASN A 41 13.33 -18.73 -1.28
C ASN A 41 14.71 -18.54 -1.95
N ALA A 42 15.80 -18.62 -1.18
CA ALA A 42 17.16 -18.44 -1.71
C ALA A 42 17.53 -19.38 -2.86
N THR A 43 17.02 -20.62 -2.86
CA THR A 43 17.26 -21.56 -3.98
C THR A 43 16.68 -21.01 -5.27
N ILE A 44 15.40 -20.62 -5.25
CA ILE A 44 14.70 -20.08 -6.42
C ILE A 44 15.31 -18.74 -6.85
N GLN A 45 15.64 -17.87 -5.89
CA GLN A 45 16.32 -16.60 -6.18
C GLN A 45 17.66 -16.82 -6.90
N ASN A 46 18.44 -17.83 -6.49
CA ASN A 46 19.71 -18.16 -7.15
C ASN A 46 19.51 -18.73 -8.55
N GLU A 47 18.46 -19.54 -8.79
CA GLU A 47 18.14 -20.01 -10.15
C GLU A 47 17.74 -18.85 -11.08
N LEU A 48 16.91 -17.91 -10.60
CA LEU A 48 16.56 -16.70 -11.34
C LEU A 48 17.78 -15.83 -11.66
N ALA A 49 18.72 -15.74 -10.72
CA ALA A 49 19.97 -15.01 -10.93
C ALA A 49 20.90 -15.66 -11.98
N LYS A 50 20.74 -16.95 -12.30
CA LYS A 50 21.49 -17.59 -13.39
C LYS A 50 20.95 -17.20 -14.76
N ILE A 51 19.64 -16.99 -14.87
CA ILE A 51 18.95 -16.73 -16.15
C ILE A 51 18.70 -15.24 -16.42
N SER A 52 18.78 -14.37 -15.41
CA SER A 52 18.58 -12.92 -15.55
C SER A 52 19.72 -12.14 -14.91
N PRO A 53 20.63 -11.53 -15.71
CA PRO A 53 21.68 -10.65 -15.19
C PRO A 53 21.13 -9.47 -14.38
N PHE A 54 19.98 -8.94 -14.80
CA PHE A 54 19.28 -7.87 -14.07
C PHE A 54 18.82 -8.35 -12.69
N TYR A 55 18.15 -9.52 -12.63
CA TYR A 55 17.73 -10.10 -11.34
C TYR A 55 18.93 -10.43 -10.45
N LYS A 56 20.04 -10.92 -11.02
CA LYS A 56 21.29 -11.16 -10.29
C LYS A 56 21.82 -9.89 -9.64
N ALA A 57 21.83 -8.77 -10.36
CA ALA A 57 22.25 -7.48 -9.81
C ALA A 57 21.30 -7.01 -8.70
N SER A 58 19.97 -7.15 -8.89
CA SER A 58 18.98 -6.83 -7.86
C SER A 58 19.14 -7.69 -6.61
N LEU A 59 19.42 -8.99 -6.76
CA LEU A 59 19.64 -9.91 -5.65
C LEU A 59 20.88 -9.54 -4.82
N LEU A 60 21.98 -9.17 -5.49
CA LEU A 60 23.20 -8.72 -4.79
C LEU A 60 22.93 -7.49 -3.92
N TYR A 61 22.16 -6.53 -4.44
CA TYR A 61 21.78 -5.33 -3.69
C TYR A 61 20.80 -5.66 -2.55
N ALA A 62 19.80 -6.51 -2.80
CA ALA A 62 18.81 -6.92 -1.80
C ALA A 62 19.39 -7.69 -0.61
N LYS A 63 20.49 -8.43 -0.80
CA LYS A 63 21.22 -9.10 0.30
C LYS A 63 21.86 -8.11 1.27
N GLN A 64 22.20 -6.90 0.81
CA GLN A 64 22.80 -5.86 1.65
C GLN A 64 21.73 -4.94 2.28
N HIS A 65 20.51 -4.97 1.76
CA HIS A 65 19.44 -4.05 2.12
C HIS A 65 18.11 -4.77 2.23
N HIS A 66 17.73 -5.21 3.43
CA HIS A 66 16.45 -5.91 3.64
C HIS A 66 15.23 -5.13 3.13
N ILE A 67 15.28 -3.80 3.16
CA ILE A 67 14.16 -2.95 2.71
C ILE A 67 13.85 -3.08 1.22
N VAL A 68 14.80 -3.51 0.40
CA VAL A 68 14.61 -3.68 -1.05
C VAL A 68 14.38 -5.14 -1.46
N GLN A 69 14.36 -6.08 -0.51
CA GLN A 69 14.09 -7.49 -0.81
C GLN A 69 12.73 -7.70 -1.47
N LYS A 70 11.72 -6.88 -1.12
CA LYS A 70 10.40 -6.89 -1.77
C LYS A 70 10.47 -6.70 -3.29
N ASN A 71 11.46 -5.94 -3.78
CA ASN A 71 11.63 -5.72 -5.22
C ASN A 71 11.91 -7.03 -5.98
N LEU A 72 12.51 -8.03 -5.34
CA LEU A 72 12.67 -9.36 -5.95
C LEU A 72 11.32 -10.03 -6.22
N GLY A 73 10.35 -9.84 -5.31
CA GLY A 73 8.97 -10.29 -5.47
C GLY A 73 8.28 -9.60 -6.64
N TYR A 74 8.46 -8.28 -6.79
CA TYR A 74 7.97 -7.53 -7.95
C TYR A 74 8.52 -8.09 -9.27
N LEU A 75 9.85 -8.29 -9.35
CA LEU A 75 10.48 -8.82 -10.57
C LEU A 75 9.96 -10.22 -10.90
N TRP A 76 9.80 -11.06 -9.88
CA TRP A 76 9.22 -12.39 -10.05
C TRP A 76 7.78 -12.30 -10.56
N ALA A 77 6.93 -11.45 -9.96
CA ALA A 77 5.53 -11.30 -10.34
C ALA A 77 5.39 -10.82 -11.80
N VAL A 78 6.17 -9.81 -12.19
CA VAL A 78 6.21 -9.31 -13.58
C VAL A 78 6.66 -10.40 -14.56
N LEU A 79 7.71 -11.16 -14.22
CA LEU A 79 8.21 -12.26 -15.05
C LEU A 79 7.13 -13.33 -15.29
N HIS A 80 6.22 -13.53 -14.33
CA HIS A 80 5.12 -14.50 -14.41
C HIS A 80 3.81 -13.88 -14.94
N GLY A 81 3.87 -12.69 -15.55
CA GLY A 81 2.74 -12.08 -16.24
C GLY A 81 1.73 -11.39 -15.32
N ALA A 82 2.10 -11.05 -14.08
CA ALA A 82 1.23 -10.30 -13.20
C ALA A 82 0.86 -8.93 -13.84
N ILE A 83 -0.43 -8.70 -14.00
CA ILE A 83 -0.99 -7.42 -14.51
C ILE A 83 -1.31 -6.44 -13.38
N MET A 84 -1.42 -6.95 -12.16
CA MET A 84 -1.66 -6.19 -10.92
C MET A 84 -0.76 -6.77 -9.83
N ILE A 85 -0.10 -5.89 -9.08
CA ILE A 85 0.76 -6.28 -7.96
C ILE A 85 0.37 -5.41 -6.77
N TRP A 86 -0.22 -6.03 -5.74
CA TRP A 86 -0.49 -5.36 -4.48
C TRP A 86 0.63 -5.66 -3.50
N ASP A 87 1.36 -4.62 -3.10
CA ASP A 87 2.46 -4.69 -2.14
C ASP A 87 1.96 -4.28 -0.76
N PHE A 88 2.15 -5.19 0.20
CA PHE A 88 1.79 -4.97 1.59
C PHE A 88 2.85 -5.50 2.53
N ASP A 89 2.94 -4.90 3.73
CA ASP A 89 3.80 -5.39 4.80
C ASP A 89 3.21 -6.64 5.47
N ASN A 90 4.07 -7.51 5.99
CA ASN A 90 3.66 -8.75 6.65
C ASN A 90 2.81 -8.50 7.92
N ASP A 91 2.92 -7.35 8.56
CA ASP A 91 2.13 -7.03 9.76
C ASP A 91 0.75 -6.44 9.43
N ASN A 92 0.46 -6.19 8.15
CA ASN A 92 -0.84 -5.69 7.69
C ASN A 92 -1.74 -6.83 7.26
N GLU A 93 -2.97 -6.84 7.78
CA GLU A 93 -4.03 -7.75 7.36
C GLU A 93 -4.99 -7.03 6.44
N LEU A 94 -5.36 -7.66 5.31
CA LEU A 94 -6.44 -7.14 4.48
C LEU A 94 -7.79 -7.31 5.20
N ILE A 95 -8.44 -6.20 5.53
CA ILE A 95 -9.75 -6.18 6.22
C ILE A 95 -10.96 -6.20 5.27
N VAL A 96 -10.72 -6.19 3.96
CA VAL A 96 -11.74 -6.20 2.90
C VAL A 96 -11.61 -7.44 2.02
N ASN A 97 -12.62 -7.72 1.21
CA ASN A 97 -12.62 -8.88 0.30
C ASN A 97 -12.00 -8.53 -1.06
N GLU A 98 -11.74 -9.57 -1.85
CA GLU A 98 -11.17 -9.51 -3.21
C GLU A 98 -11.88 -8.52 -4.15
N SER A 99 -13.18 -8.27 -3.94
CA SER A 99 -13.99 -7.30 -4.70
C SER A 99 -13.38 -5.89 -4.73
N THR A 100 -12.57 -5.54 -3.74
CA THR A 100 -11.85 -4.26 -3.65
C THR A 100 -10.90 -4.03 -4.82
N PHE A 101 -10.31 -5.12 -5.33
CA PHE A 101 -9.33 -5.08 -6.42
C PHE A 101 -9.95 -5.43 -7.78
N SER A 102 -11.27 -5.62 -7.84
CA SER A 102 -11.98 -6.14 -9.01
C SER A 102 -12.38 -5.06 -10.03
N THR A 103 -12.03 -3.80 -9.80
CA THR A 103 -12.37 -2.73 -10.76
C THR A 103 -11.58 -2.96 -12.04
N SER A 104 -12.27 -3.34 -13.11
CA SER A 104 -11.68 -3.43 -14.43
C SER A 104 -11.14 -2.06 -14.82
N LEU A 105 -9.98 -2.01 -15.49
CA LEU A 105 -9.41 -0.73 -15.96
C LEU A 105 -10.40 0.04 -16.86
N ASN A 106 -11.34 -0.68 -17.48
CA ASN A 106 -12.38 -0.12 -18.36
C ASN A 106 -13.62 0.41 -17.61
N GLU A 107 -13.68 0.29 -16.27
CA GLU A 107 -14.82 0.73 -15.47
C GLU A 107 -14.62 2.13 -14.89
N THR A 108 -15.73 2.75 -14.49
CA THR A 108 -15.70 3.95 -13.65
C THR A 108 -15.85 3.57 -12.18
N MET A 109 -15.12 4.27 -11.32
CA MET A 109 -15.21 4.11 -9.87
C MET A 109 -15.75 5.37 -9.20
N GLU A 110 -16.58 5.17 -8.19
CA GLU A 110 -17.04 6.26 -7.32
C GLU A 110 -15.87 6.75 -6.46
N VAL A 111 -15.60 8.06 -6.52
CA VAL A 111 -14.54 8.72 -5.79
C VAL A 111 -15.02 10.03 -5.17
N LEU A 112 -14.31 10.44 -4.12
CA LEU A 112 -14.28 11.80 -3.63
C LEU A 112 -13.14 12.56 -4.33
N THR A 113 -13.43 13.76 -4.77
CA THR A 113 -12.45 14.71 -5.29
C THR A 113 -12.42 15.93 -4.39
N VAL A 114 -11.29 16.63 -4.34
CA VAL A 114 -11.12 17.84 -3.52
C VAL A 114 -10.99 19.03 -4.47
N PRO A 115 -12.10 19.66 -4.90
CA PRO A 115 -12.03 20.83 -5.75
C PRO A 115 -11.34 21.99 -5.02
N ASN A 116 -10.72 22.90 -5.78
CA ASN A 116 -10.13 24.14 -5.28
C ASN A 116 -8.98 23.96 -4.26
N HIS A 117 -8.25 22.84 -4.34
CA HIS A 117 -7.03 22.67 -3.55
C HIS A 117 -5.90 23.55 -4.11
N ASN A 118 -5.45 24.53 -3.31
CA ASN A 118 -4.50 25.57 -3.75
C ASN A 118 -3.06 25.35 -3.24
N SER A 119 -2.78 24.26 -2.53
CA SER A 119 -1.44 23.91 -2.04
C SER A 119 -0.75 22.92 -2.98
N THR A 120 0.57 23.03 -3.13
CA THR A 120 1.37 22.03 -3.84
C THR A 120 1.53 20.73 -3.06
N LEU A 121 1.18 20.72 -1.77
CA LEU A 121 1.20 19.54 -0.92
C LEU A 121 -0.23 19.13 -0.59
N PHE A 122 -0.48 17.82 -0.59
CA PHE A 122 -1.79 17.25 -0.25
C PHE A 122 -1.62 16.08 0.72
N ASN A 123 -2.31 16.16 1.86
CA ASN A 123 -2.35 15.09 2.84
C ASN A 123 -3.75 14.45 2.85
N PRO A 124 -3.90 13.20 2.39
CA PRO A 124 -5.20 12.55 2.31
C PRO A 124 -5.71 12.04 3.67
N TYR A 125 -4.84 11.87 4.66
CA TYR A 125 -5.19 11.17 5.92
C TYR A 125 -6.28 11.85 6.75
N PRO A 126 -6.31 13.20 6.88
CA PRO A 126 -7.35 13.91 7.62
C PRO A 126 -8.79 13.65 7.14
N PHE A 127 -8.98 13.25 5.88
CA PHE A 127 -10.32 12.94 5.36
C PHE A 127 -10.90 11.65 5.96
N PHE A 128 -10.04 10.73 6.43
CA PHE A 128 -10.42 9.39 6.88
C PHE A 128 -10.42 9.22 8.40
N VAL A 129 -10.25 10.31 9.17
CA VAL A 129 -10.25 10.28 10.63
C VAL A 129 -11.23 11.30 11.18
N SER A 130 -11.94 10.94 12.24
CA SER A 130 -13.00 11.80 12.81
C SER A 130 -12.49 12.87 13.74
N ASN A 131 -11.24 12.74 14.19
CA ASN A 131 -10.52 13.83 14.82
C ASN A 131 -9.23 14.05 14.03
N PRO A 132 -9.26 14.91 13.00
CA PRO A 132 -8.09 15.22 12.19
C PRO A 132 -7.07 15.99 13.03
N LYS A 133 -6.31 15.27 13.85
CA LYS A 133 -5.00 15.73 14.33
C LYS A 133 -4.07 15.88 13.13
N LYS A 134 -2.95 16.59 13.29
CA LYS A 134 -1.96 16.84 12.23
C LYS A 134 -1.25 15.56 11.76
N LEU A 135 -1.95 14.60 11.15
CA LEU A 135 -1.37 13.32 10.73
C LEU A 135 -0.25 13.55 9.70
N TRP A 136 0.92 12.94 9.94
CA TRP A 136 2.08 13.13 9.07
C TRP A 136 2.49 11.84 8.36
N PRO A 137 1.99 11.59 7.13
CA PRO A 137 2.39 10.42 6.37
C PRO A 137 3.89 10.44 6.10
N ARG A 138 4.50 9.26 6.14
CA ARG A 138 5.93 9.10 5.82
C ARG A 138 6.21 9.62 4.41
N GLY A 139 7.30 10.36 4.25
CA GLY A 139 7.70 10.95 2.96
C GLY A 139 7.14 12.35 2.70
N TYR A 140 6.30 12.88 3.57
CA TYR A 140 5.90 14.28 3.51
C TYR A 140 7.07 15.19 3.97
N PRO A 141 7.37 16.33 3.30
CA PRO A 141 8.58 17.11 3.57
C PRO A 141 8.64 17.67 5.00
N SER A 142 9.59 17.22 5.82
CA SER A 142 9.65 17.53 7.27
C SER A 142 9.56 19.02 7.63
N GLN A 143 10.06 19.90 6.76
CA GLN A 143 9.97 21.37 6.90
C GLN A 143 8.52 21.90 6.89
N SER A 144 7.57 21.12 6.40
CA SER A 144 6.14 21.48 6.36
C SER A 144 5.34 20.99 7.58
N ILE A 145 6.00 20.34 8.57
CA ILE A 145 5.35 19.87 9.81
C ILE A 145 4.83 21.04 10.66
N SER A 146 5.61 22.12 10.73
CA SER A 146 5.31 23.30 11.54
C SER A 146 4.38 24.29 10.83
N ASP A 147 4.29 24.22 9.50
CA ASP A 147 3.58 25.19 8.67
C ASP A 147 2.10 24.81 8.49
N SER A 148 1.25 25.29 9.39
CA SER A 148 -0.21 25.08 9.32
C SER A 148 -0.84 25.65 8.05
N SER A 149 -0.21 26.63 7.39
CA SER A 149 -0.71 27.23 6.14
C SER A 149 -0.51 26.33 4.92
N LYS A 150 0.37 25.33 4.99
CA LYS A 150 0.56 24.31 3.94
C LYS A 150 -0.24 23.04 4.17
N GLN A 151 -0.85 22.93 5.34
CA GLN A 151 -1.73 21.84 5.75
C GLN A 151 -3.20 22.18 5.47
N ILE A 152 -3.48 23.05 4.49
CA ILE A 152 -4.85 23.41 4.09
C ILE A 152 -5.55 22.13 3.65
N ILE A 153 -6.35 21.58 4.56
CA ILE A 153 -7.33 20.56 4.29
C ILE A 153 -8.49 21.32 3.68
N SER A 154 -8.63 21.30 2.36
CA SER A 154 -9.93 21.63 1.78
C SER A 154 -10.90 20.59 2.33
N THR A 155 -11.80 21.00 3.22
CA THR A 155 -12.79 20.11 3.84
C THR A 155 -13.94 19.78 2.88
N GLN A 156 -13.96 20.43 1.72
CA GLN A 156 -14.98 20.20 0.70
C GLN A 156 -14.54 19.06 -0.21
N THR A 157 -15.38 18.03 -0.27
CA THR A 157 -15.24 16.95 -1.26
C THR A 157 -16.44 16.95 -2.18
N LEU A 158 -16.21 16.58 -3.44
CA LEU A 158 -17.27 16.31 -4.41
C LEU A 158 -17.23 14.83 -4.78
N ARG A 159 -18.40 14.18 -4.75
CA ARG A 159 -18.57 12.83 -5.28
C ARG A 159 -18.62 12.86 -6.80
N GLY A 160 -17.96 11.90 -7.43
CA GLY A 160 -18.00 11.75 -8.88
C GLY A 160 -17.60 10.34 -9.30
N LEU A 161 -17.79 10.06 -10.59
CA LEU A 161 -17.29 8.85 -11.25
C LEU A 161 -15.96 9.18 -11.93
N TRP A 162 -14.97 8.33 -11.72
CA TRP A 162 -13.64 8.49 -12.33
C TRP A 162 -13.26 7.24 -13.13
N PRO A 163 -12.73 7.37 -14.36
CA PRO A 163 -12.25 6.21 -15.12
C PRO A 163 -11.09 5.52 -14.39
N ALA A 164 -11.20 4.22 -14.14
CA ALA A 164 -10.18 3.45 -13.42
C ALA A 164 -8.83 3.45 -14.15
N GLN A 165 -8.83 3.39 -15.48
CA GLN A 165 -7.64 3.54 -16.34
C GLN A 165 -6.84 4.84 -16.10
N ASN A 166 -7.46 5.89 -15.54
CA ASN A 166 -6.76 7.16 -15.27
C ASN A 166 -6.05 7.16 -13.90
N ILE A 167 -6.01 6.04 -13.20
CA ILE A 167 -5.44 5.92 -11.87
C ILE A 167 -4.20 5.04 -11.97
N GLY A 168 -3.03 5.62 -11.72
CA GLY A 168 -1.77 4.88 -11.73
C GLY A 168 -1.41 4.22 -10.40
N LEU A 169 -2.06 4.62 -9.30
CA LEU A 169 -1.75 4.12 -7.96
C LEU A 169 -2.97 4.21 -7.06
N ILE A 170 -3.29 3.09 -6.40
CA ILE A 170 -4.19 3.04 -5.26
C ILE A 170 -3.35 2.68 -4.04
N HIS A 171 -3.49 3.40 -2.94
CA HIS A 171 -2.88 3.00 -1.67
C HIS A 171 -3.96 2.89 -0.60
N SER A 172 -3.90 1.82 0.18
CA SER A 172 -4.85 1.56 1.25
C SER A 172 -4.36 2.18 2.55
N LEU A 173 -5.29 2.45 3.46
CA LEU A 173 -4.98 2.88 4.81
C LEU A 173 -4.78 1.66 5.71
N SER A 174 -3.81 1.72 6.62
CA SER A 174 -3.53 0.66 7.60
C SER A 174 -3.99 1.09 8.97
N GLU A 175 -4.92 0.36 9.60
CA GLU A 175 -5.32 0.63 10.98
C GLU A 175 -4.21 0.23 11.97
N CYS A 176 -4.10 0.96 13.08
CA CYS A 176 -3.16 0.75 14.19
C CYS A 176 -1.66 0.90 13.84
N GLN A 177 -1.22 0.37 12.70
CA GLN A 177 0.14 0.45 12.16
C GLN A 177 0.21 1.42 10.98
N VAL A 178 -0.20 2.66 11.21
CA VAL A 178 -0.19 3.68 10.15
C VAL A 178 1.25 3.98 9.72
N ASP A 179 1.48 4.07 8.41
CA ASP A 179 2.77 4.51 7.82
C ASP A 179 2.99 6.02 8.00
N LEU A 180 3.26 6.40 9.24
CA LEU A 180 3.60 7.76 9.63
C LEU A 180 5.10 7.88 9.90
N ASP A 181 5.59 9.11 9.80
CA ASP A 181 6.98 9.44 10.13
C ASP A 181 7.30 9.10 11.59
N SER A 182 8.50 8.56 11.85
CA SER A 182 8.91 8.15 13.19
C SER A 182 9.01 9.31 14.18
N VAL A 183 9.42 10.50 13.72
CA VAL A 183 9.45 11.70 14.56
C VAL A 183 8.02 12.07 14.96
N TYR A 184 7.08 12.00 14.01
CA TYR A 184 5.67 12.26 14.28
C TYR A 184 5.07 11.28 15.30
N LYS A 185 5.34 9.97 15.15
CA LYS A 185 4.86 8.93 16.08
C LYS A 185 5.30 9.20 17.53
N SER A 186 6.49 9.76 17.72
CA SER A 186 7.04 10.02 19.06
C SER A 186 6.49 11.27 19.74
N VAL A 187 5.96 12.25 19.00
CA VAL A 187 5.58 13.56 19.54
C VAL A 187 4.08 13.81 19.61
N VAL A 188 3.24 12.98 18.96
CA VAL A 188 1.79 13.19 18.94
C VAL A 188 1.03 12.13 19.74
N PRO A 189 0.26 12.52 20.78
CA PRO A 189 -0.60 11.59 21.50
C PRO A 189 -1.81 11.17 20.65
N GLY A 190 -2.22 9.90 20.72
CA GLY A 190 -3.40 9.38 20.01
C GLY A 190 -3.18 8.12 19.16
N PHE A 191 -2.13 7.35 19.45
CA PHE A 191 -1.93 6.03 18.87
C PHE A 191 -2.48 4.93 19.80
N PRO A 192 -2.97 3.80 19.27
CA PRO A 192 -3.10 3.48 17.84
C PRO A 192 -4.21 4.29 17.15
N LEU A 193 -3.95 4.70 15.91
CA LEU A 193 -4.93 5.42 15.08
C LEU A 193 -5.87 4.43 14.39
N ARG A 194 -7.15 4.75 14.37
CA ARG A 194 -8.17 4.03 13.59
C ARG A 194 -8.84 4.99 12.63
N PHE A 195 -8.96 4.57 11.38
CA PHE A 195 -9.67 5.31 10.35
C PHE A 195 -11.15 5.04 10.49
N GLN A 196 -11.99 6.06 10.35
CA GLN A 196 -13.44 5.87 10.31
C GLN A 196 -13.86 5.74 8.86
N LYS A 197 -14.71 4.73 8.58
CA LYS A 197 -15.39 4.65 7.29
C LYS A 197 -16.24 5.92 7.16
N ILE A 198 -15.94 6.76 6.16
CA ILE A 198 -16.67 8.01 5.87
C ILE A 198 -18.11 7.70 5.39
N SER A 199 -18.45 6.43 5.17
CA SER A 199 -19.78 5.96 4.74
C SER A 199 -20.58 5.35 5.91
N ASN A 200 -21.85 5.75 6.01
CA ASN A 200 -22.85 5.08 6.86
C ASN A 200 -23.14 3.64 6.38
N ASP A 201 -22.77 3.33 5.14
CA ASP A 201 -22.78 1.99 4.59
C ASP A 201 -21.44 1.30 4.92
N ARG A 202 -21.47 0.40 5.90
CA ARG A 202 -20.29 -0.35 6.37
C ARG A 202 -19.62 -1.15 5.25
N ASN A 203 -20.28 -1.36 4.12
CA ASN A 203 -19.80 -2.18 3.01
C ASN A 203 -19.20 -1.39 1.84
N LYS A 204 -19.23 -0.05 1.86
CA LYS A 204 -18.74 0.76 0.73
C LYS A 204 -17.43 1.47 1.05
N ASP A 205 -16.36 1.08 0.37
CA ASP A 205 -15.05 1.70 0.47
C ASP A 205 -15.09 3.13 -0.08
N VAL A 206 -14.55 4.07 0.69
CA VAL A 206 -14.43 5.47 0.26
C VAL A 206 -13.07 5.69 -0.37
N LYS A 207 -13.08 6.11 -1.64
CA LYS A 207 -11.87 6.38 -2.42
C LYS A 207 -11.73 7.89 -2.58
N LEU A 208 -10.53 8.43 -2.39
CA LEU A 208 -10.22 9.85 -2.51
C LEU A 208 -9.16 10.03 -3.60
N ILE A 209 -9.41 10.91 -4.56
CA ILE A 209 -8.44 11.28 -5.59
C ILE A 209 -7.63 12.48 -5.11
N ALA A 210 -6.31 12.33 -5.13
CA ALA A 210 -5.40 13.44 -4.89
C ALA A 210 -5.60 14.54 -5.96
N PRO A 211 -5.67 15.83 -5.59
CA PRO A 211 -5.82 16.91 -6.54
C PRO A 211 -4.68 16.94 -7.55
N ARG A 212 -4.98 17.38 -8.78
CA ARG A 212 -3.98 17.53 -9.82
C ARG A 212 -2.89 18.51 -9.39
N ARG A 213 -1.64 18.27 -9.85
CA ARG A 213 -0.46 19.12 -9.59
C ARG A 213 -0.11 19.24 -8.09
N THR A 214 -0.42 18.21 -7.30
CA THR A 214 -0.02 18.12 -5.90
C THR A 214 0.96 16.98 -5.68
N PHE A 215 1.82 17.16 -4.68
CA PHE A 215 2.61 16.11 -4.09
C PHE A 215 1.82 15.53 -2.90
N SER A 216 1.57 14.23 -2.95
CA SER A 216 1.02 13.45 -1.83
C SER A 216 1.90 12.22 -1.66
N PRO A 217 2.46 11.96 -0.47
CA PRO A 217 3.04 10.66 -0.20
C PRO A 217 1.94 9.60 -0.22
N TYR A 218 2.34 8.36 -0.46
CA TYR A 218 1.47 7.19 -0.42
C TYR A 218 1.97 6.19 0.63
N ASN A 219 1.07 5.32 1.09
CA ASN A 219 1.38 4.28 2.06
C ASN A 219 2.24 3.19 1.39
N LYS A 220 3.53 3.12 1.73
CA LYS A 220 4.41 2.07 1.16
C LYS A 220 4.08 0.66 1.68
N GLN A 221 3.29 0.56 2.75
CA GLN A 221 2.95 -0.69 3.40
C GLN A 221 1.65 -1.30 2.86
N SER A 222 0.96 -0.60 1.95
CA SER A 222 -0.20 -1.11 1.21
C SER A 222 -0.44 -0.26 -0.04
N ALA A 223 0.13 -0.68 -1.15
CA ALA A 223 0.05 0.02 -2.43
C ALA A 223 -0.23 -0.96 -3.58
N LEU A 224 -1.12 -0.56 -4.47
CA LEU A 224 -1.43 -1.23 -5.72
C LEU A 224 -1.09 -0.25 -6.86
N PRO A 225 0.12 -0.34 -7.42
CA PRO A 225 0.42 0.29 -8.69
C PRO A 225 -0.47 -0.31 -9.78
N LEU A 226 -1.08 0.55 -10.58
CA LEU A 226 -1.88 0.17 -11.72
C LEU A 226 -1.12 0.53 -12.99
N ARG A 227 -1.21 -0.34 -14.00
CA ARG A 227 -0.63 -0.07 -15.30
C ARG A 227 -1.38 1.12 -15.92
N PRO A 228 -0.69 2.20 -16.33
CA PRO A 228 -1.30 3.29 -17.08
C PRO A 228 -1.71 2.85 -18.49
#